data_AF-A0A919DT57-F1
#
_entry.id   AF-A0A919DT57-F1
#
_cell.length_a   1.000
_cell.length_b   1.000
_cell.length_c   1.000
_cell.angle_alpha   90.00
_cell.angle_beta   90.00
_cell.angle_gamma   90.00
#
_symmetry.space_group_name_H-M   'P 1'
#
loop_
_entity.id
_entity.type
_entity.pdbx_description
1 polymer ?
#
loop_
_entity_poly.entity_id
_entity_poly.type
_entity_poly.pdbx_seq_one_letter_code
_entity_poly.pdbx_strand_id
1 'polypeptide(L)' 'MIARVPGLPRTLTGKKLEVPVKRILQGARVSEVAGPGAVTNGSMLDWFAEFRARTDSSRTR' A
#
# COMPACT_ATOMS: atom_id res chain seq x y z
N MET A 1 14.18 -10.84 0.97
CA MET A 1 14.19 -9.65 1.85
C MET A 1 12.84 -9.58 2.55
N ILE A 2 12.83 -9.30 3.86
CA ILE A 2 11.62 -9.07 4.64
C ILE A 2 11.66 -7.60 5.09
N ALA A 3 10.57 -6.86 4.89
CA ALA A 3 10.44 -5.48 5.33
C ALA A 3 9.44 -5.39 6.49
N ARG A 4 9.79 -4.62 7.52
CA ARG A 4 8.86 -4.33 8.62
C ARG A 4 7.88 -3.25 8.16
N VAL A 5 6.60 -3.49 8.39
CA VAL A 5 5.51 -2.58 8.03
C VAL A 5 4.67 -2.24 9.27
N PRO A 6 4.03 -1.06 9.33
CA PRO A 6 3.17 -0.68 10.47
C PRO A 6 1.93 -1.55 10.58
N GLY A 7 1.49 -2.17 9.48
CA GLY A 7 0.35 -3.09 9.44
C GLY A 7 -0.07 -3.42 8.02
N LEU A 8 -1.01 -4.35 7.88
CA LEU A 8 -1.69 -4.61 6.61
C LEU A 8 -3.04 -3.86 6.58
N PRO A 9 -3.33 -3.09 5.52
CA PRO A 9 -4.58 -2.36 5.40
C PRO A 9 -5.73 -3.34 5.26
N ARG A 10 -6.88 -2.97 5.82
CA ARG A 10 -8.07 -3.81 5.85
C ARG A 10 -9.29 -3.03 5.36
N THR A 11 -10.24 -3.76 4.79
CA THR A 11 -11.57 -3.22 4.50
C THR A 11 -12.29 -2.85 5.80
N LEU A 12 -13.40 -2.10 5.68
CA LEU A 12 -14.32 -1.85 6.79
C LEU A 12 -14.82 -3.13 7.48
N THR A 13 -14.89 -4.25 6.75
CA THR A 13 -15.27 -5.57 7.25
C THR A 13 -14.09 -6.42 7.75
N GLY A 14 -12.88 -5.86 7.80
CA GLY A 14 -11.69 -6.52 8.34
C GLY A 14 -10.93 -7.43 7.37
N LYS A 15 -11.35 -7.53 6.10
CA LYS A 15 -10.62 -8.31 5.08
C LYS A 15 -9.31 -7.61 4.74
N LYS A 16 -8.20 -8.36 4.65
CA LYS A 16 -6.91 -7.81 4.25
C LYS A 16 -6.95 -7.32 2.79
N LEU A 17 -6.30 -6.19 2.53
CA LEU A 17 -6.18 -5.60 1.21
C LEU A 17 -4.86 -6.00 0.53
N GLU A 18 -4.59 -7.30 0.42
CA GLU A 18 -3.36 -7.82 -0.17
C GLU A 18 -3.23 -7.44 -1.66
N VAL A 19 -4.33 -7.50 -2.42
CA VAL A 19 -4.35 -7.15 -3.84
C VAL A 19 -4.09 -5.65 -4.07
N PRO A 20 -4.79 -4.71 -3.40
CA PRO A 20 -4.45 -3.29 -3.49
C PRO A 20 -2.99 -2.98 -3.12
N VAL A 21 -2.48 -3.56 -2.02
CA VAL A 21 -1.07 -3.38 -1.60
C VAL A 21 -0.11 -3.84 -2.71
N LYS A 22 -0.33 -5.03 -3.28
CA LYS A 22 0.48 -5.55 -4.38
C LYS A 22 0.49 -4.60 -5.58
N ARG A 23 -0.69 -4.08 -5.97
CA ARG A 23 -0.79 -3.15 -7.10
C ARG A 23 -0.07 -1.83 -6.85
N ILE A 24 -0.13 -1.28 -5.64
CA ILE A 24 0.62 -0.07 -5.27
C ILE A 24 2.12 -0.31 -5.38
N LEU A 25 2.61 -1.43 -4.86
CA LEU A 25 4.03 -1.80 -4.97
C LEU A 25 4.46 -2.01 -6.44
N GLN A 26 3.52 -2.38 -7.33
CA GLN A 26 3.72 -2.47 -8.77
C GLN A 26 3.58 -1.12 -9.50
N GLY A 27 3.21 -0.03 -8.82
CA GLY A 27 3.16 1.33 -9.36
C GLY A 27 1.77 1.93 -9.58
N ALA A 28 0.68 1.23 -9.21
CA ALA A 28 -0.65 1.82 -9.24
C ALA A 28 -0.81 2.95 -8.21
N ARG A 29 -1.59 3.98 -8.53
CA ARG A 29 -1.95 5.03 -7.57
C ARG A 29 -2.98 4.49 -6.56
N VAL A 30 -2.96 5.01 -5.34
CA VAL A 30 -3.90 4.62 -4.28
C VAL A 30 -5.36 4.74 -4.73
N SER A 31 -5.70 5.85 -5.40
CA SER A 31 -7.04 6.13 -5.94
C SER A 31 -7.51 5.15 -7.02
N GLU A 32 -6.61 4.38 -7.63
CA GLU A 32 -6.95 3.40 -8.68
C GLU A 32 -7.27 2.02 -8.10
N VAL A 33 -6.92 1.78 -6.83
CA VAL A 33 -7.00 0.45 -6.20
C VAL A 33 -7.90 0.41 -4.98
N ALA A 34 -8.25 1.57 -4.41
CA ALA A 34 -9.16 1.70 -3.30
C ALA A 34 -10.00 2.97 -3.43
N GLY A 35 -11.31 2.83 -3.21
CA GLY A 35 -12.21 3.97 -3.13
C GLY A 35 -12.09 4.70 -1.78
N PRO A 36 -12.45 5.99 -1.72
CA PRO A 36 -12.56 6.73 -0.46
C PRO A 36 -13.45 5.96 0.54
N GLY A 37 -12.97 5.76 1.77
CA GLY A 37 -13.72 5.06 2.82
C GLY A 37 -13.77 3.52 2.70
N ALA A 38 -13.17 2.91 1.68
CA ALA A 38 -13.12 1.45 1.56
C ALA A 38 -12.17 0.77 2.57
N VAL A 39 -11.35 1.54 3.27
CA VAL A 39 -10.25 1.09 4.12
C VAL A 39 -10.45 1.65 5.53
N THR A 40 -10.23 0.82 6.55
CA THR A 40 -10.33 1.27 7.96
C THR A 40 -9.34 2.37 8.31
N ASN A 41 -8.17 2.37 7.68
CA ASN A 41 -7.17 3.42 7.78
C ASN A 41 -6.59 3.72 6.40
N GLY A 42 -7.05 4.80 5.75
CA GLY A 42 -6.62 5.21 4.42
C GLY A 42 -5.13 5.50 4.31
N SER A 43 -4.52 6.09 5.35
CA SER A 43 -3.09 6.48 5.32
C SER A 43 -2.15 5.28 5.21
N MET A 44 -2.64 4.08 5.50
CA MET A 44 -1.84 2.86 5.37
C MET A 44 -1.56 2.51 3.91
N LEU A 45 -2.46 2.84 2.96
CA LEU A 45 -2.18 2.66 1.53
C LEU A 45 -1.13 3.65 1.04
N ASP A 46 -1.18 4.90 1.52
CA ASP A 46 -0.19 5.93 1.21
C ASP A 46 1.22 5.53 1.68
N TRP A 47 1.32 4.91 2.87
CA TRP A 47 2.59 4.38 3.38
C TRP A 47 3.25 3.37 2.41
N PHE A 48 2.46 2.50 1.77
CA PHE A 48 2.98 1.54 0.77
C PHE A 48 3.42 2.23 -0.52
N ALA A 49 2.75 3.31 -0.93
CA ALA A 49 3.15 4.11 -2.10
C ALA A 49 4.50 4.81 -1.84
N GLU A 50 4.68 5.39 -0.65
CA GLU A 50 5.96 5.97 -0.23
C GLU A 50 7.05 4.91 -0.08
N PHE A 51 6.72 3.75 0.50
CA PHE A 51 7.65 2.64 0.63
C PHE A 51 8.19 2.21 -0.73
N ARG A 52 7.32 2.06 -1.74
CA ARG A 52 7.73 1.81 -3.13
C ARG A 52 8.72 2.88 -3.59
N ALA A 53 8.37 4.16 -3.47
CA ALA A 53 9.21 5.26 -3.95
C ALA A 53 10.61 5.23 -3.31
N ARG A 54 10.72 4.98 -2.00
CA ARG A 54 12.01 4.82 -1.31
C ARG A 54 12.81 3.62 -1.83
N THR A 55 12.15 2.48 -2.07
CA THR A 55 12.84 1.28 -2.56
C THR A 55 13.26 1.40 -4.03
N ASP A 56 12.50 2.10 -4.86
CA ASP A 56 12.82 2.36 -6.26
C ASP A 56 14.10 3.23 -6.35
N SER A 57 14.17 4.26 -5.50
CA SER A 57 15.33 5.15 -5.37
C SER A 57 16.62 4.41 -5.03
N SER A 58 16.53 3.31 -4.26
CA SER A 58 17.67 2.46 -3.90
C SER A 58 18.11 1.51 -5.01
N ARG A 59 17.28 1.30 -6.05
CA ARG A 59 17.57 0.37 -7.14
C ARG A 59 18.24 1.05 -8.34
N THR A 60 18.27 2.38 -8.37
CA THR A 60 18.95 3.19 -9.39
C THR A 60 20.36 3.61 -8.96
N ARG A 61 20.88 3.09 -7.84
CA ARG A 61 22.28 3.26 -7.41
C ARG A 61 23.04 1.95 -7.42
#